data_AF-A0A316VLW1-F1
#
_entry.id   AF-A0A316VLW1-F1
#
_cell.length_a   1.000
_cell.length_b   1.000
_cell.length_c   1.000
_cell.angle_alpha   90.00
_cell.angle_beta   90.00
_cell.angle_gamma   90.00
#
_symmetry.space_group_name_H-M   'P 1'
#
loop_
_entity.id
_entity.type
_entity.pdbx_description
1 polymer ?
#
loop_
_entity_poly.entity_id
_entity_poly.type
_entity_poly.pdbx_seq_one_letter_code
_entity_poly.pdbx_strand_id
1 'polypeptide(L)'
;MALSDRLLGGSLLAVATFVFSYYTVWALITPLFPSDSIIQAYFPPRVWAIRLPAIILVLGLGVVGAFVGLVMQKEAAKKKAKEARKGA
;
A
#
# COMPACT_ATOMS: atom_id res chain seq x y z
N MET A 1 4.30 17.55 -25.05
CA MET A 1 3.74 17.20 -23.73
C MET A 1 2.99 15.87 -23.81
N ALA A 2 1.89 15.77 -24.59
CA ALA A 2 1.09 14.54 -24.69
C ALA A 2 1.84 13.23 -25.04
N LEU A 3 2.89 13.26 -25.89
CA LEU A 3 3.67 12.06 -26.21
C LEU A 3 4.54 11.61 -25.03
N SER A 4 5.13 12.55 -24.30
CA SER A 4 5.96 12.26 -23.12
C SER A 4 5.12 11.67 -22.00
N ASP A 5 3.92 12.22 -21.79
CA ASP A 5 2.97 11.74 -20.78
C ASP A 5 2.48 10.31 -21.12
N ARG A 6 2.22 10.04 -22.40
CA ARG A 6 1.85 8.70 -22.88
C ARG A 6 2.98 7.69 -22.75
N LEU A 7 4.22 8.07 -23.03
CA LEU A 7 5.38 7.20 -22.83
C LEU A 7 5.62 6.89 -21.35
N LEU A 8 5.50 7.89 -20.47
CA LEU A 8 5.61 7.71 -19.02
C LEU A 8 4.49 6.81 -18.48
N GLY A 9 3.25 7.03 -18.90
CA GLY A 9 2.13 6.17 -18.51
C GLY A 9 2.31 4.73 -19.01
N GLY A 10 2.74 4.57 -20.26
CA GLY A 10 3.00 3.26 -20.85
C GLY A 10 4.15 2.51 -20.16
N SER A 11 5.25 3.19 -19.85
CA SER A 11 6.36 2.58 -19.12
C SER A 11 5.97 2.18 -17.70
N LEU A 12 5.23 3.04 -17.00
CA LEU A 12 4.74 2.74 -15.66
C LEU A 12 3.78 1.55 -15.66
N LEU A 13 2.90 1.44 -16.66
CA LEU A 13 1.99 0.31 -16.82
C LEU A 13 2.73 -0.99 -17.13
N ALA A 14 3.76 -0.94 -17.99
CA ALA A 14 4.58 -2.11 -18.29
C ALA A 14 5.33 -2.62 -17.06
N VAL A 15 5.93 -1.71 -16.28
CA VAL A 15 6.60 -2.03 -15.01
C VAL A 15 5.61 -2.61 -14.01
N ALA A 16 4.44 -1.98 -13.84
CA ALA A 16 3.40 -2.46 -12.94
C ALA A 16 2.94 -3.88 -13.33
N THR A 17 2.71 -4.13 -14.62
CA THR A 17 2.31 -5.43 -15.15
C THR A 17 3.35 -6.50 -14.88
N PHE A 18 4.64 -6.19 -15.11
CA PHE A 18 5.74 -7.11 -14.84
C PHE A 18 5.82 -7.47 -13.34
N VAL A 19 5.84 -6.46 -12.47
CA VAL A 19 5.94 -6.66 -11.01
C VAL A 19 4.72 -7.42 -10.48
N PHE A 20 3.51 -7.06 -10.92
CA PHE A 20 2.29 -7.74 -10.54
C PHE A 20 2.30 -9.21 -10.96
N SER A 21 2.73 -9.49 -12.18
CA SER A 21 2.79 -10.86 -12.69
C SER A 21 3.79 -11.69 -11.89
N TYR A 22 5.00 -11.17 -11.65
CA TYR A 22 6.01 -11.84 -10.83
C TYR A 22 5.49 -12.11 -9.41
N TYR A 23 4.89 -11.11 -8.77
CA TYR A 23 4.34 -11.27 -7.42
C TYR A 23 3.18 -12.27 -7.37
N THR A 24 2.29 -12.26 -8.37
CA THR A 24 1.17 -13.21 -8.45
C THR A 24 1.66 -14.64 -8.61
N VAL A 25 2.62 -14.85 -9.52
CA VAL A 25 3.25 -16.16 -9.71
C VAL A 25 3.95 -16.61 -8.43
N TRP A 26 4.71 -15.73 -7.79
CA TRP A 26 5.35 -16.01 -6.50
C TRP A 26 4.33 -16.39 -5.41
N ALA A 27 3.27 -15.62 -5.21
CA ALA A 27 2.29 -15.89 -4.17
C ALA A 27 1.51 -17.20 -4.40
N LEU A 28 1.19 -17.53 -5.65
CA LEU A 28 0.35 -18.68 -5.99
C LEU A 28 1.13 -19.98 -6.19
N ILE A 29 2.31 -19.93 -6.83
CA ILE A 29 3.07 -21.13 -7.17
C ILE A 29 3.84 -21.66 -5.97
N THR A 30 4.48 -20.79 -5.19
CA THR A 30 5.39 -21.21 -4.12
C THR A 30 4.75 -22.09 -3.02
N PRO A 31 3.45 -21.98 -2.65
CA PRO A 31 2.81 -22.92 -1.72
C PRO A 31 2.46 -24.28 -2.34
N LEU A 32 2.40 -24.40 -3.67
CA LEU A 32 2.05 -25.66 -4.35
C LEU A 32 3.23 -26.65 -4.40
N PHE A 33 4.46 -26.16 -4.20
CA PHE A 33 5.67 -26.97 -4.29
C PHE A 33 6.32 -27.19 -2.91
N PRO A 34 6.98 -28.35 -2.73
CA PRO A 34 7.82 -28.60 -1.56
C PRO A 34 8.92 -27.55 -1.36
N SER A 35 9.38 -27.39 -0.12
CA SER A 35 10.34 -26.35 0.26
C SER A 35 11.76 -26.59 -0.27
N ASP A 36 12.06 -27.83 -0.62
CA ASP A 36 13.33 -28.33 -1.15
C ASP A 36 13.38 -28.34 -2.68
N SER A 37 12.30 -27.94 -3.35
CA SER A 37 12.25 -27.89 -4.81
C SER A 37 13.09 -26.74 -5.37
N ILE A 38 13.74 -26.98 -6.52
CA ILE A 38 14.57 -26.00 -7.25
C ILE A 38 13.79 -24.71 -7.55
N ILE A 39 12.47 -24.82 -7.72
CA ILE A 39 11.62 -23.67 -8.03
C ILE A 39 11.65 -22.60 -6.92
N GLN A 40 11.90 -23.01 -5.67
CA GLN A 40 11.99 -22.11 -4.52
C GLN A 40 13.21 -21.17 -4.61
N ALA A 41 14.23 -21.50 -5.41
CA ALA A 41 15.42 -20.65 -5.60
C ALA A 41 15.14 -19.39 -6.47
N TYR A 42 14.07 -19.41 -7.28
CA TYR A 42 13.68 -18.28 -8.14
C TYR A 42 12.80 -17.25 -7.41
N PHE A 43 12.35 -17.58 -6.20
CA PHE A 43 11.38 -16.80 -5.44
C PHE A 43 11.95 -16.40 -4.08
N PRO A 44 11.59 -15.21 -3.55
CA PRO A 44 11.90 -14.89 -2.17
C PRO A 44 11.17 -15.83 -1.20
N PRO A 45 11.58 -15.90 0.08
CA PRO A 45 10.96 -16.77 1.06
C PRO A 45 9.44 -16.54 1.16
N ARG A 46 8.66 -17.62 1.15
CA ARG A 46 7.16 -17.61 1.17
C ARG A 46 6.55 -16.68 2.21
N VAL A 47 7.19 -16.54 3.35
CA VAL A 47 6.72 -15.69 4.45
C VAL A 47 6.57 -14.23 4.00
N TRP A 48 7.42 -13.76 3.10
CA TRP A 48 7.34 -12.41 2.56
C TRP A 48 6.18 -12.19 1.60
N ALA A 49 5.72 -13.23 0.90
CA ALA A 49 4.53 -13.14 0.05
C ALA A 49 3.30 -12.72 0.87
N ILE A 50 3.21 -13.16 2.13
CA ILE A 50 2.09 -12.82 3.04
C ILE A 50 2.37 -11.53 3.82
N ARG A 51 3.60 -11.34 4.31
CA ARG A 51 3.95 -10.14 5.11
C ARG A 51 3.82 -8.85 4.32
N LEU A 52 4.15 -8.86 3.03
CA LEU A 52 4.21 -7.64 2.21
C LEU A 52 2.83 -6.99 2.04
N PRO A 53 1.75 -7.71 1.64
CA PRO A 53 0.39 -7.16 1.67
C PRO A 53 -0.08 -6.76 3.07
N ALA A 54 0.25 -7.54 4.10
CA ALA A 54 -0.15 -7.24 5.47
C ALA A 54 0.45 -5.92 5.96
N ILE A 55 1.73 -5.67 5.71
CA ILE A 55 2.41 -4.41 6.03
C ILE A 55 1.77 -3.25 5.28
N ILE A 56 1.53 -3.39 3.97
CA ILE A 56 0.87 -2.35 3.16
C ILE A 56 -0.51 -2.02 3.73
N LEU A 57 -1.30 -3.04 4.10
CA LEU A 57 -2.63 -2.85 4.66
C LEU A 57 -2.56 -2.12 6.01
N VAL A 58 -1.69 -2.56 6.92
CA VAL A 58 -1.53 -1.94 8.24
C VAL A 58 -1.06 -0.50 8.12
N LEU A 59 -0.07 -0.23 7.25
CA LEU A 59 0.40 1.12 7.00
C LEU A 59 -0.68 1.99 6.38
N GLY A 60 -1.41 1.48 5.38
CA GLY A 60 -2.50 2.19 4.72
C GLY A 60 -3.61 2.57 5.71
N LEU A 61 -4.07 1.61 6.50
CA LEU A 61 -5.07 1.84 7.55
C LEU A 61 -4.56 2.80 8.63
N GLY A 62 -3.29 2.66 9.03
CA GLY A 62 -2.64 3.55 9.99
C GLY A 62 -2.61 4.99 9.50
N VAL A 63 -2.25 5.21 8.24
CA VAL A 63 -2.24 6.54 7.61
C VAL A 63 -3.64 7.14 7.56
N VAL A 64 -4.64 6.38 7.11
CA VAL A 64 -6.04 6.84 7.06
C VAL A 64 -6.54 7.16 8.47
N GLY A 65 -6.32 6.29 9.44
CA GLY A 65 -6.73 6.49 10.83
C GLY A 65 -6.07 7.71 11.46
N ALA A 66 -4.76 7.89 11.25
CA ALA A 66 -4.04 9.07 11.72
C ALA A 66 -4.57 10.36 11.09
N PHE A 67 -4.81 10.37 9.78
CA PHE A 67 -5.36 11.52 9.08
C PHE A 67 -6.74 11.92 9.64
N VAL A 68 -7.66 10.95 9.77
CA VAL A 68 -8.99 11.19 10.33
C VAL A 68 -8.90 11.70 11.77
N GLY A 69 -8.06 11.07 12.60
CA GLY A 69 -7.83 11.49 13.99
C GLY A 69 -7.33 12.94 14.08
N LEU A 70 -6.37 13.33 13.24
CA LEU A 70 -5.85 14.69 13.18
C LEU A 70 -6.92 15.72 12.76
N VAL A 71 -7.75 15.37 11.77
CA VAL A 71 -8.85 16.25 11.33
C VAL A 71 -9.88 16.43 12.45
N MET A 72 -10.29 15.34 13.11
CA MET A 72 -11.23 15.39 14.24
C MET A 72 -10.70 16.24 15.40
N GLN A 73 -9.42 16.11 15.76
CA GLN A 73 -8.79 16.93 16.79
C GLN A 73 -8.79 18.41 16.43
N LYS A 74 -8.45 18.76 15.18
CA LYS A 74 -8.45 20.15 14.70
C LYS A 74 -9.86 20.75 14.72
N GLU A 75 -10.87 20.02 14.25
CA GLU A 75 -12.25 20.50 14.25
C GLU A 75 -12.81 20.65 15.66
N ALA A 76 -12.51 19.71 16.57
CA ALA A 76 -12.89 19.82 17.98
C ALA A 76 -12.24 21.05 18.66
N ALA A 77 -10.95 21.31 18.40
CA ALA A 77 -10.27 22.50 18.92
C ALA A 77 -10.88 23.81 18.40
N LYS A 78 -11.19 23.87 17.09
CA LYS A 78 -11.89 25.03 16.49
C LYS A 78 -13.27 25.25 17.10
N LYS A 79 -14.04 24.19 17.31
CA LYS A 79 -15.38 24.27 17.91
C LYS A 79 -15.31 24.83 19.33
N LYS A 80 -14.39 24.31 20.16
CA LYS A 80 -14.15 24.82 21.52
C LYS A 80 -13.75 26.30 21.53
N ALA A 81 -12.86 26.71 20.64
CA ALA A 81 -12.44 28.11 20.53
C ALA A 81 -13.60 29.04 20.10
N LYS A 82 -14.49 28.57 19.23
CA LYS A 82 -15.68 29.32 18.78
C LYS A 82 -16.73 29.45 19.89
N GLU A 83 -16.91 28.42 20.70
CA GLU A 83 -17.80 28.43 21.88
C GLU A 83 -17.27 29.39 22.96
N ALA A 84 -15.96 29.38 23.24
CA ALA A 84 -15.33 30.30 24.19
C ALA A 84 -15.48 31.78 23.77
N ARG A 85 -15.45 32.08 22.47
CA ARG A 85 -15.67 33.45 21.94
C ARG A 85 -17.13 33.91 21.95
N LYS A 86 -18.09 33.00 22.06
CA LYS A 86 -19.52 33.35 22.10
C LYS A 86 -20.04 33.55 23.52
N GLY A 87 -19.33 33.04 24.52
CA GLY A 87 -19.65 33.19 25.95
C GLY A 87 -18.89 34.31 26.66
N ALA A 88 -18.06 35.06 25.95
CA ALA A 88 -17.38 36.29 26.39
C ALA A 88 -17.97 37.48 25.63
#